data_AF-A0A498J588-F1
#
_entry.id   AF-A0A498J588-F1
#
_cell.length_a   1.000
_cell.length_b   1.000
_cell.length_c   1.000
_cell.angle_alpha   90.00
_cell.angle_beta   90.00
_cell.angle_gamma   90.00
#
_symmetry.space_group_name_H-M   'P 1'
#
loop_
_entity.id
_entity.type
_entity.pdbx_description
1 polymer ?
#
loop_
_entity_poly.entity_id
_entity_poly.type
_entity_poly.pdbx_seq_one_letter_code
_entity_poly.pdbx_strand_id
1 'polypeptide(L)'
;MACGIGPEVLNQNNYTPWSMRIKTYLVAKDLWDVVQTEHPEVGPSDKHKVWKQRNAQALHAIQLSCGDDILSFISDATSAKSAWDILLDKFEIHRRFFKDKTRHGVDDSYLGPLFSDVWRGDWKAAKAFLDQNPEAIGKVYSKDGGTIIHSAILFKRFDIVKELLQWMREEDLAITDQHGCTPLIYAINQGSIEIVENMIEMNKNIAAMRIPPDNMTPVLYAFSLGFNEIARKLYKVTPPEELTCGPNEGRDGAELISSCFYAQSFGTYPSLTLTIDILRAYPFKCISWCTFCVLMWRKTQFLGTMDL
;
A
#
# COMPACT_ATOMS: atom_id res chain seq x y z
N MET A 1 -9.69 -34.53 23.44
CA MET A 1 -9.10 -33.31 24.04
C MET A 1 -7.64 -33.23 23.63
N ALA A 2 -7.30 -32.29 22.76
CA ALA A 2 -5.97 -31.68 22.62
C ALA A 2 -6.14 -30.36 21.83
N CYS A 3 -5.81 -29.25 22.49
CA CYS A 3 -5.71 -27.83 22.12
C CYS A 3 -6.31 -27.37 20.77
N GLY A 4 -7.29 -26.45 20.70
CA GLY A 4 -7.44 -25.25 21.52
C GLY A 4 -6.62 -24.05 21.03
N ILE A 5 -5.87 -24.17 19.92
CA ILE A 5 -5.21 -23.03 19.26
C ILE A 5 -5.37 -23.22 17.75
N GLY A 6 -6.49 -22.74 17.20
CA GLY A 6 -6.58 -22.53 15.74
C GLY A 6 -5.53 -21.48 15.32
N PRO A 7 -5.10 -21.45 14.04
CA PRO A 7 -4.30 -20.34 13.54
C PRO A 7 -5.04 -19.05 13.87
N GLU A 8 -4.35 -18.07 14.46
CA GLU A 8 -4.90 -16.71 14.58
C GLU A 8 -5.37 -16.28 13.19
N VAL A 9 -6.64 -15.88 13.14
CA VAL A 9 -7.30 -15.43 11.92
C VAL A 9 -6.50 -14.27 11.32
N LEU A 10 -6.21 -14.32 10.02
CA LEU A 10 -5.54 -13.25 9.29
C LEU A 10 -6.37 -11.99 9.43
N ASN A 11 -5.71 -10.97 9.94
CA ASN A 11 -6.19 -9.61 10.01
C ASN A 11 -5.12 -8.68 9.44
N GLN A 12 -5.40 -7.39 9.45
CA GLN A 12 -4.57 -6.39 8.80
C GLN A 12 -3.16 -6.25 9.40
N ASN A 13 -2.91 -6.79 10.59
CA ASN A 13 -1.71 -6.53 11.38
C ASN A 13 -0.86 -7.78 11.67
N ASN A 14 -1.30 -8.97 11.25
CA ASN A 14 -0.62 -10.23 11.60
C ASN A 14 -0.14 -11.05 10.40
N TYR A 15 -0.05 -10.45 9.19
CA TYR A 15 0.33 -11.18 7.97
C TYR A 15 1.68 -11.90 8.08
N THR A 16 2.72 -11.28 8.65
CA THR A 16 4.04 -11.92 8.81
C THR A 16 4.00 -13.19 9.69
N PRO A 17 3.50 -13.14 10.95
CA PRO A 17 3.36 -14.36 11.75
C PRO A 17 2.30 -15.33 11.21
N TRP A 18 1.23 -14.86 10.58
CA TRP A 18 0.21 -15.69 9.93
C TRP A 18 0.78 -16.49 8.75
N SER A 19 1.47 -15.82 7.82
CA SER A 19 2.00 -16.43 6.60
C SER A 19 3.04 -17.51 6.92
N MET A 20 3.86 -17.29 7.95
CA MET A 20 4.79 -18.30 8.48
C MET A 20 4.07 -19.55 8.99
N ARG A 21 2.96 -19.38 9.75
CA ARG A 21 2.18 -20.48 10.30
C ARG A 21 1.43 -21.26 9.21
N ILE A 22 0.76 -20.56 8.30
CA ILE A 22 0.05 -21.20 7.18
C ILE A 22 1.02 -21.91 6.25
N LYS A 23 2.17 -21.30 5.93
CA LYS A 23 3.23 -21.98 5.16
C LYS A 23 3.70 -23.25 5.86
N THR A 24 3.96 -23.20 7.16
CA THR A 24 4.38 -24.38 7.95
C THR A 24 3.31 -25.47 7.92
N TYR A 25 2.04 -25.10 8.06
CA TYR A 25 0.92 -26.03 7.96
C TYR A 25 0.82 -26.69 6.57
N LEU A 26 0.90 -25.88 5.50
CA LEU A 26 0.81 -26.38 4.13
C LEU A 26 2.00 -27.28 3.77
N VAL A 27 3.22 -26.96 4.24
CA VAL A 27 4.40 -27.84 4.11
C VAL A 27 4.15 -29.16 4.83
N ALA A 28 3.64 -29.14 6.06
CA ALA A 28 3.36 -30.36 6.82
C ALA A 28 2.26 -31.24 6.19
N LYS A 29 1.38 -30.65 5.38
CA LYS A 29 0.32 -31.34 4.63
C LYS A 29 0.70 -31.74 3.21
N ASP A 30 1.93 -31.45 2.79
CA ASP A 30 2.38 -31.62 1.40
C ASP A 30 1.46 -30.89 0.41
N LEU A 31 1.20 -29.61 0.68
CA LEU A 31 0.32 -28.72 -0.09
C LEU A 31 1.01 -27.41 -0.50
N TRP A 32 2.27 -27.18 -0.11
CA TRP A 32 2.93 -25.89 -0.36
C TRP A 32 3.30 -25.68 -1.84
N ASP A 33 3.60 -26.74 -2.57
CA ASP A 33 3.94 -26.70 -4.00
C ASP A 33 2.83 -26.10 -4.85
N VAL A 34 1.56 -26.48 -4.60
CA VAL A 34 0.40 -25.96 -5.35
C VAL A 34 0.11 -24.47 -5.10
N VAL A 35 0.70 -23.89 -4.04
CA VAL A 35 0.65 -22.44 -3.77
C VAL A 35 1.73 -21.69 -4.57
N GLN A 36 2.81 -22.37 -4.96
CA GLN A 36 3.92 -21.76 -5.69
C GLN A 36 3.78 -21.89 -7.21
N THR A 37 3.15 -22.98 -7.68
CA THR A 37 3.05 -23.30 -9.11
C THR A 37 1.68 -23.01 -9.67
N GLU A 38 1.63 -22.56 -10.92
CA GLU A 38 0.38 -22.53 -11.67
C GLU A 38 -0.09 -23.94 -12.05
N HIS A 39 -1.38 -24.02 -12.39
CA HIS A 39 -1.98 -25.27 -12.81
C HIS A 39 -1.23 -25.85 -14.03
N PRO A 40 -0.70 -27.09 -13.97
CA PRO A 40 -0.01 -27.69 -15.11
C PRO A 40 -1.00 -27.97 -16.25
N GLU A 41 -0.90 -27.20 -17.34
CA GLU A 41 -1.77 -27.33 -18.53
C GLU A 41 -1.56 -28.67 -19.28
N VAL A 42 -0.38 -29.29 -19.13
CA VAL A 42 0.01 -30.50 -19.85
C VAL A 42 0.46 -31.58 -18.88
N GLY A 43 -0.22 -32.73 -18.90
CA GLY A 43 0.15 -33.90 -18.11
C GLY A 43 -0.90 -35.02 -18.15
N PRO A 44 -0.58 -36.20 -17.59
CA PRO A 44 -1.52 -37.32 -17.47
C PRO A 44 -2.78 -36.90 -16.70
N SER A 45 -3.95 -37.37 -17.13
CA SER A 45 -5.27 -37.08 -16.53
C SER A 45 -5.29 -37.31 -15.00
N ASP A 46 -4.65 -38.38 -14.54
CA ASP A 46 -4.59 -38.72 -13.11
C ASP A 46 -3.79 -37.68 -12.30
N LYS A 47 -2.70 -37.14 -12.86
CA LYS A 47 -1.91 -36.09 -12.19
C LYS A 47 -2.67 -34.77 -12.11
N HIS A 48 -3.46 -34.47 -13.14
CA HIS A 48 -4.32 -33.28 -13.18
C HIS A 48 -5.42 -33.34 -12.10
N LYS A 49 -6.03 -34.51 -11.91
CA LYS A 49 -7.04 -34.74 -10.85
C LYS A 49 -6.43 -34.58 -9.46
N VAL A 50 -5.24 -35.15 -9.23
CA VAL A 50 -4.51 -35.03 -7.96
C VAL A 50 -4.15 -33.56 -7.66
N TRP A 51 -3.66 -32.82 -8.66
CA TRP A 51 -3.35 -31.40 -8.49
C TRP A 51 -4.59 -30.59 -8.12
N LYS A 52 -5.72 -30.78 -8.81
CA LYS A 52 -6.99 -30.08 -8.53
C LYS A 52 -7.45 -30.29 -7.10
N GLN A 53 -7.33 -31.51 -6.59
CA GLN A 53 -7.71 -31.83 -5.21
C GLN A 53 -6.78 -31.15 -4.20
N ARG A 54 -5.46 -31.18 -4.42
CA ARG A 54 -4.47 -30.51 -3.55
C ARG A 54 -4.64 -28.99 -3.57
N ASN A 55 -4.85 -28.39 -4.73
CA ASN A 55 -5.14 -26.96 -4.87
C ASN A 55 -6.41 -26.56 -4.11
N ALA A 56 -7.50 -27.33 -4.23
CA ALA A 56 -8.74 -27.05 -3.49
C ALA A 56 -8.54 -27.14 -1.97
N GLN A 57 -7.76 -28.11 -1.49
CA GLN A 57 -7.43 -28.24 -0.07
C GLN A 57 -6.58 -27.07 0.44
N ALA A 58 -5.57 -26.65 -0.32
CA ALA A 58 -4.72 -25.51 0.02
C ALA A 58 -5.52 -24.19 0.03
N LEU A 59 -6.36 -23.96 -0.99
CA LEU A 59 -7.21 -22.77 -1.09
C LEU A 59 -8.19 -22.70 0.09
N HIS A 60 -8.84 -23.83 0.40
CA HIS A 60 -9.77 -23.89 1.52
C HIS A 60 -9.09 -23.60 2.87
N ALA A 61 -7.88 -24.12 3.09
CA ALA A 61 -7.11 -23.84 4.30
C ALA A 61 -6.74 -22.35 4.42
N ILE A 62 -6.37 -21.70 3.31
CA ILE A 62 -6.10 -20.25 3.27
C ILE A 62 -7.38 -19.48 3.62
N GLN A 63 -8.50 -19.78 2.97
CA GLN A 63 -9.79 -19.10 3.19
C GLN A 63 -10.27 -19.23 4.64
N LEU A 64 -10.21 -20.42 5.24
CA LEU A 64 -10.59 -20.64 6.66
C LEU A 64 -9.70 -19.88 7.65
N SER A 65 -8.49 -19.55 7.24
CA SER A 65 -7.56 -18.80 8.07
C SER A 65 -7.71 -17.29 7.92
N CYS A 66 -8.62 -16.80 7.09
CA CYS A 66 -8.89 -15.38 6.86
C CYS A 66 -10.09 -14.89 7.67
N GLY A 67 -10.02 -13.66 8.18
CA GLY A 67 -11.19 -12.99 8.75
C GLY A 67 -12.18 -12.63 7.65
N ASP A 68 -13.46 -12.40 7.99
CA ASP A 68 -14.51 -12.06 7.02
C ASP A 68 -14.14 -10.84 6.17
N ASP A 69 -13.47 -9.86 6.78
CA ASP A 69 -12.95 -8.69 6.10
C ASP A 69 -11.91 -9.09 5.05
N ILE A 70 -10.94 -9.93 5.38
CA ILE A 70 -9.87 -10.37 4.46
C ILE A 70 -10.37 -11.37 3.41
N LEU A 71 -11.34 -12.21 3.75
CA LEU A 71 -11.92 -13.21 2.87
C LEU A 71 -12.58 -12.58 1.63
N SER A 72 -13.20 -11.40 1.80
CA SER A 72 -13.81 -10.64 0.69
C SER A 72 -12.84 -10.30 -0.44
N PHE A 73 -11.54 -10.23 -0.15
CA PHE A 73 -10.51 -9.88 -1.14
C PHE A 73 -10.05 -11.07 -1.97
N ILE A 74 -10.28 -12.28 -1.49
CA ILE A 74 -9.91 -13.53 -2.17
C ILE A 74 -11.15 -14.32 -2.61
N SER A 75 -12.33 -13.68 -2.63
CA SER A 75 -13.60 -14.34 -3.01
C SER A 75 -13.57 -14.88 -4.43
N ASP A 76 -12.85 -14.20 -5.32
CA ASP A 76 -12.79 -14.53 -6.74
C ASP A 76 -11.59 -15.44 -7.09
N ALA A 77 -10.77 -15.78 -6.09
CA ALA A 77 -9.59 -16.60 -6.29
C ALA A 77 -9.97 -18.06 -6.56
N THR A 78 -9.58 -18.57 -7.73
CA THR A 78 -9.86 -19.96 -8.17
C THR A 78 -8.72 -20.94 -7.86
N SER A 79 -7.57 -20.44 -7.39
CA SER A 79 -6.43 -21.26 -6.99
C SER A 79 -5.81 -20.79 -5.69
N ALA A 80 -5.17 -21.71 -4.98
CA ALA A 80 -4.44 -21.42 -3.76
C ALA A 80 -3.30 -20.43 -4.01
N LYS A 81 -2.64 -20.55 -5.17
CA LYS A 81 -1.64 -19.58 -5.65
C LYS A 81 -2.23 -18.18 -5.83
N SER A 82 -3.35 -18.06 -6.56
CA SER A 82 -4.00 -16.76 -6.77
C SER A 82 -4.44 -16.12 -5.46
N ALA A 83 -5.05 -16.88 -4.55
CA ALA A 83 -5.43 -16.38 -3.23
C ALA A 83 -4.20 -15.93 -2.43
N TRP A 84 -3.13 -16.74 -2.44
CA TRP A 84 -1.87 -16.41 -1.77
C TRP A 84 -1.21 -15.17 -2.37
N ASP A 85 -1.16 -15.04 -3.69
CA ASP A 85 -0.58 -13.90 -4.39
C ASP A 85 -1.38 -12.62 -4.14
N ILE A 86 -2.72 -12.68 -4.04
CA ILE A 86 -3.56 -11.53 -3.66
C ILE A 86 -3.29 -11.08 -2.22
N LEU A 87 -3.20 -12.02 -1.29
CA LEU A 87 -2.87 -11.71 0.11
C LEU A 87 -1.43 -11.19 0.23
N LEU A 88 -0.51 -11.80 -0.52
CA LEU A 88 0.86 -11.36 -0.63
C LEU A 88 0.94 -9.97 -1.24
N ASP A 89 0.21 -9.64 -2.30
CA ASP A 89 0.22 -8.28 -2.84
C ASP A 89 -0.37 -7.28 -1.84
N LYS A 90 -1.50 -7.63 -1.22
CA LYS A 90 -2.17 -6.81 -0.22
C LYS A 90 -1.32 -6.51 1.02
N PHE A 91 -0.52 -7.48 1.48
CA PHE A 91 0.23 -7.38 2.73
C PHE A 91 1.75 -7.37 2.56
N GLU A 92 2.29 -7.69 1.37
CA GLU A 92 3.69 -7.54 0.95
C GLU A 92 3.96 -6.35 -0.01
N ILE A 93 3.06 -5.36 -0.11
CA ILE A 93 3.50 -3.96 -0.28
C ILE A 93 4.71 -3.74 0.68
N HIS A 94 4.61 -4.27 1.91
CA HIS A 94 5.68 -4.24 2.91
C HIS A 94 6.96 -5.06 2.67
N ARG A 95 7.06 -5.89 1.63
CA ARG A 95 8.30 -6.65 1.32
C ARG A 95 8.86 -6.32 -0.06
N ARG A 96 8.01 -5.98 -1.02
CA ARG A 96 8.43 -5.55 -2.37
C ARG A 96 9.16 -4.20 -2.37
N PHE A 97 8.80 -3.26 -1.49
CA PHE A 97 9.56 -2.00 -1.32
C PHE A 97 10.84 -2.15 -0.48
N PHE A 98 11.04 -3.30 0.18
CA PHE A 98 11.92 -3.44 1.34
C PHE A 98 13.09 -4.42 1.12
N LYS A 99 13.80 -4.29 -0.02
CA LYS A 99 15.14 -4.93 -0.15
C LYS A 99 16.10 -4.26 0.82
N ASP A 100 16.58 -5.08 1.75
CA ASP A 100 17.44 -4.77 2.87
C ASP A 100 18.67 -3.93 2.47
N LYS A 101 18.74 -2.68 2.97
CA LYS A 101 19.98 -1.91 3.09
C LYS A 101 20.25 -1.71 4.57
N THR A 102 20.80 -2.74 5.19
CA THR A 102 21.37 -2.67 6.53
C THR A 102 22.29 -1.45 6.67
N ARG A 103 21.84 -0.40 7.37
CA ARG A 103 22.73 0.64 7.87
C ARG A 103 23.34 0.14 9.18
N HIS A 104 24.56 -0.32 9.13
CA HIS A 104 25.40 -0.50 10.32
C HIS A 104 25.94 0.89 10.74
N GLY A 105 25.72 1.33 11.99
CA GLY A 105 26.59 2.35 12.57
C GLY A 105 26.10 3.27 13.69
N VAL A 106 24.82 3.31 14.06
CA VAL A 106 24.33 4.22 15.14
C VAL A 106 23.75 3.39 16.29
N ASP A 107 24.28 3.54 17.50
CA ASP A 107 23.65 3.00 18.71
C ASP A 107 22.47 3.88 19.10
N ASP A 108 21.29 3.49 18.61
CA ASP A 108 20.00 4.12 18.92
C ASP A 108 19.14 3.22 19.82
N SER A 109 19.79 2.30 20.56
CA SER A 109 19.11 1.38 21.48
C SER A 109 18.26 2.11 22.53
N TYR A 110 18.66 3.31 22.94
CA TYR A 110 17.92 4.17 23.86
C TYR A 110 16.53 4.59 23.36
N LEU A 111 16.29 4.58 22.03
CA LEU A 111 14.97 4.86 21.44
C LEU A 111 14.00 3.67 21.56
N GLY A 112 14.50 2.46 21.84
CA GLY A 112 13.70 1.25 21.91
C GLY A 112 12.45 1.35 22.79
N PRO A 113 12.53 1.88 24.03
CA PRO A 113 11.36 2.10 24.88
C PRO A 113 10.30 2.99 24.23
N LEU A 114 10.69 4.16 23.70
CA LEU A 114 9.79 5.11 23.05
C LEU A 114 8.99 4.46 21.91
N PHE A 115 9.69 3.77 21.00
CA PHE A 115 9.04 3.08 19.88
C PHE A 115 8.15 1.93 20.35
N SER A 116 8.56 1.19 21.38
CA SER A 116 7.75 0.11 21.95
C SER A 116 6.48 0.62 22.62
N ASP A 117 6.53 1.77 23.29
CA ASP A 117 5.39 2.39 23.95
C ASP A 117 4.39 2.92 22.90
N VAL A 118 4.88 3.57 21.84
CA VAL A 118 4.06 3.99 20.70
C VAL A 118 3.37 2.78 20.05
N TRP A 119 4.11 1.73 19.71
CA TRP A 119 3.55 0.51 19.13
C TRP A 119 2.45 -0.11 20.02
N ARG A 120 2.67 -0.14 21.34
CA ARG A 120 1.69 -0.65 22.32
C ARG A 120 0.48 0.27 22.53
N GLY A 121 0.58 1.54 22.13
CA GLY A 121 -0.46 2.54 22.35
C GLY A 121 -0.35 3.25 23.71
N ASP A 122 0.78 3.13 24.41
CA ASP A 122 0.99 3.80 25.70
C ASP A 122 1.52 5.22 25.47
N TRP A 123 0.62 6.14 25.07
CA TRP A 123 0.99 7.55 24.86
C TRP A 123 1.56 8.18 26.13
N LYS A 124 1.12 7.76 27.31
CA LYS A 124 1.58 8.36 28.57
C LYS A 124 3.07 8.07 28.80
N ALA A 125 3.50 6.82 28.59
CA ALA A 125 4.90 6.43 28.68
C ALA A 125 5.74 7.08 27.55
N ALA A 126 5.25 7.02 26.31
CA ALA A 126 5.91 7.64 25.16
C ALA A 126 6.11 9.15 25.34
N LYS A 127 5.07 9.86 25.80
CA LYS A 127 5.14 11.29 26.09
C LYS A 127 6.12 11.59 27.23
N ALA A 128 6.11 10.80 28.31
CA ALA A 128 7.07 10.99 29.40
C ALA A 128 8.53 10.82 28.95
N PHE A 129 8.78 9.94 27.97
CA PHE A 129 10.08 9.80 27.32
C PHE A 129 10.43 11.04 26.49
N LEU A 130 9.50 11.54 25.66
CA LEU A 130 9.69 12.74 24.82
C LEU A 130 9.86 14.01 25.65
N ASP A 131 9.16 14.13 26.78
CA ASP A 131 9.31 15.23 27.74
C ASP A 131 10.76 15.31 28.26
N GLN A 132 11.43 14.16 28.41
CA GLN A 132 12.82 14.07 28.87
C GLN A 132 13.84 14.14 27.72
N ASN A 133 13.45 13.72 26.51
CA ASN A 133 14.32 13.64 25.34
C ASN A 133 13.61 14.21 24.09
N PRO A 134 13.37 15.54 24.02
CA PRO A 134 12.57 16.14 22.94
C PRO A 134 13.16 15.91 21.53
N GLU A 135 14.48 15.77 21.43
CA GLU A 135 15.21 15.50 20.19
C GLU A 135 14.89 14.13 19.57
N ALA A 136 14.31 13.20 20.34
CA ALA A 136 13.93 11.88 19.87
C ALA A 136 12.78 11.91 18.85
N ILE A 137 11.99 12.98 18.83
CA ILE A 137 10.76 13.09 18.01
C ILE A 137 11.00 12.88 16.51
N GLY A 138 12.13 13.37 15.99
CA GLY A 138 12.53 13.26 14.59
C GLY A 138 13.61 12.21 14.33
N LYS A 139 13.96 11.35 15.30
CA LYS A 139 15.01 10.35 15.10
C LYS A 139 14.47 9.13 14.36
N VAL A 140 15.24 8.68 13.37
CA VAL A 140 15.02 7.38 12.73
C VAL A 140 15.58 6.30 13.64
N TYR A 141 14.77 5.28 13.93
CA TYR A 141 15.17 4.12 14.71
C TYR A 141 15.56 2.96 13.80
N SER A 142 16.76 2.44 13.97
CA SER A 142 17.38 1.43 13.11
C SER A 142 16.57 0.13 13.02
N LYS A 143 15.90 -0.28 14.10
CA LYS A 143 15.09 -1.52 14.10
C LYS A 143 13.76 -1.37 13.38
N ASP A 144 13.13 -0.20 13.50
CA ASP A 144 11.84 0.09 12.85
C ASP A 144 12.04 0.67 11.45
N GLY A 145 13.26 1.13 11.13
CA GLY A 145 13.62 1.71 9.85
C GLY A 145 13.09 3.12 9.62
N GLY A 146 12.33 3.71 10.54
CA GLY A 146 11.66 5.02 10.38
C GLY A 146 11.62 5.84 11.67
N THR A 147 10.96 7.00 11.61
CA THR A 147 10.72 7.84 12.81
C THR A 147 9.51 7.34 13.61
N ILE A 148 9.31 7.87 14.83
CA ILE A 148 8.20 7.44 15.70
C ILE A 148 6.82 7.61 15.05
N ILE A 149 6.62 8.61 14.19
CA ILE A 149 5.34 8.79 13.48
C ILE A 149 5.13 7.73 12.41
N HIS A 150 6.20 7.21 11.78
CA HIS A 150 6.08 6.06 10.88
C HIS A 150 5.52 4.86 11.66
N SER A 151 6.11 4.54 12.82
CA SER A 151 5.64 3.44 13.66
C SER A 151 4.21 3.67 14.16
N ALA A 152 3.87 4.89 14.60
CA ALA A 152 2.51 5.22 15.04
C ALA A 152 1.47 5.00 13.94
N ILE A 153 1.73 5.45 12.70
CA ILE A 153 0.83 5.25 11.56
C ILE A 153 0.77 3.78 11.15
N LEU A 154 1.92 3.12 11.06
CA LEU A 154 2.04 1.71 10.72
C LEU A 154 1.19 0.83 11.64
N PHE A 155 1.23 1.11 12.94
CA PHE A 155 0.48 0.39 13.96
C PHE A 155 -0.92 0.98 14.22
N LYS A 156 -1.41 1.86 13.34
CA LYS A 156 -2.75 2.49 13.38
C LYS A 156 -3.07 3.18 14.72
N ARG A 157 -2.06 3.73 15.39
CA ARG A 157 -2.19 4.51 16.63
C ARG A 157 -2.54 5.95 16.29
N PHE A 158 -3.68 6.16 15.64
CA PHE A 158 -4.06 7.46 15.07
C PHE A 158 -4.29 8.55 16.13
N ASP A 159 -4.70 8.16 17.33
CA ASP A 159 -4.70 9.00 18.52
C ASP A 159 -3.30 9.53 18.85
N ILE A 160 -2.30 8.64 18.89
CA ILE A 160 -0.90 9.02 19.09
C ILE A 160 -0.38 9.86 17.92
N VAL A 161 -0.76 9.56 16.68
CA VAL A 161 -0.36 10.38 15.52
C VAL A 161 -0.81 11.82 15.68
N LYS A 162 -2.08 12.05 16.09
CA LYS A 162 -2.60 13.40 16.32
C LYS A 162 -1.85 14.15 17.43
N GLU A 163 -1.46 13.44 18.48
CA GLU A 163 -0.65 14.01 19.55
C GLU A 163 0.78 14.33 19.07
N LEU A 164 1.42 13.42 18.33
CA LEU A 164 2.75 13.62 17.77
C LEU A 164 2.79 14.82 16.81
N LEU A 165 1.76 15.00 15.97
CA LEU A 165 1.67 16.13 15.04
C LEU A 165 1.64 17.48 15.76
N GLN A 166 1.13 17.56 16.99
CA GLN A 166 1.18 18.80 17.79
C GLN A 166 2.59 19.13 18.30
N TRP A 167 3.47 18.13 18.36
CA TRP A 167 4.84 18.26 18.89
C TRP A 167 5.90 18.38 17.80
N MET A 168 5.59 17.89 16.59
CA MET A 168 6.50 17.89 15.46
C MET A 168 6.64 19.27 14.83
N ARG A 169 7.71 19.47 14.07
CA ARG A 169 7.86 20.56 13.11
C ARG A 169 7.62 20.04 11.70
N GLU A 170 7.45 20.96 10.75
CA GLU A 170 7.19 20.60 9.35
C GLU A 170 8.28 19.69 8.79
N GLU A 171 9.55 19.93 9.14
CA GLU A 171 10.70 19.16 8.64
C GLU A 171 10.71 17.73 9.17
N ASP A 172 10.13 17.48 10.35
CA ASP A 172 10.08 16.14 10.95
C ASP A 172 9.16 15.20 10.14
N LEU A 173 8.17 15.76 9.42
CA LEU A 173 7.31 15.02 8.48
C LEU A 173 7.97 14.70 7.14
N ALA A 174 9.03 15.43 6.78
CA ALA A 174 9.79 15.18 5.57
C ALA A 174 10.89 14.13 5.76
N ILE A 175 11.14 13.68 6.99
CA ILE A 175 12.11 12.62 7.27
C ILE A 175 11.60 11.32 6.66
N THR A 176 12.44 10.68 5.86
CA THR A 176 12.11 9.41 5.25
C THR A 176 12.64 8.24 6.06
N ASP A 177 11.93 7.12 5.97
CA ASP A 177 12.40 5.83 6.45
C ASP A 177 13.62 5.34 5.62
N GLN A 178 14.14 4.17 5.98
CA GLN A 178 15.30 3.54 5.31
C GLN A 178 15.03 3.19 3.83
N HIS A 179 13.78 3.23 3.38
CA HIS A 179 13.34 2.99 2.01
C HIS A 179 13.08 4.28 1.24
N GLY A 180 13.24 5.44 1.88
CA GLY A 180 12.93 6.73 1.28
C GLY A 180 11.45 7.07 1.27
N CYS A 181 10.60 6.34 2.01
CA CYS A 181 9.18 6.66 2.17
C CYS A 181 8.99 7.67 3.31
N THR A 182 8.12 8.66 3.09
CA THR A 182 7.69 9.58 4.15
C THR A 182 6.54 8.96 4.96
N PRO A 183 6.22 9.49 6.16
CA PRO A 183 5.10 8.96 6.93
C PRO A 183 3.74 9.21 6.23
N LEU A 184 3.66 10.19 5.30
CA LEU A 184 2.47 10.39 4.48
C LEU A 184 2.14 9.15 3.65
N ILE A 185 3.15 8.45 3.12
CA ILE A 185 2.95 7.25 2.30
C ILE A 185 2.34 6.12 3.13
N TYR A 186 2.76 6.00 4.39
CA TYR A 186 2.14 5.07 5.33
C TYR A 186 0.68 5.45 5.59
N ALA A 187 0.36 6.74 5.77
CA ALA A 187 -1.02 7.18 6.00
C ALA A 187 -1.93 6.89 4.79
N ILE A 188 -1.42 7.09 3.57
CA ILE A 188 -2.10 6.73 2.32
C ILE A 188 -2.36 5.23 2.28
N ASN A 189 -1.35 4.40 2.57
CA ASN A 189 -1.51 2.93 2.61
C ASN A 189 -2.57 2.46 3.62
N GLN A 190 -2.73 3.18 4.74
CA GLN A 190 -3.77 2.88 5.71
C GLN A 190 -5.17 3.35 5.28
N GLY A 191 -5.29 4.11 4.18
CA GLY A 191 -6.55 4.68 3.72
C GLY A 191 -7.16 5.72 4.67
N SER A 192 -6.36 6.26 5.59
CA SER A 192 -6.85 7.17 6.63
C SER A 192 -6.87 8.61 6.13
N ILE A 193 -8.02 9.04 5.59
CA ILE A 193 -8.23 10.39 5.05
C ILE A 193 -7.88 11.45 6.09
N GLU A 194 -8.34 11.29 7.33
CA GLU A 194 -8.12 12.26 8.40
C GLU A 194 -6.62 12.45 8.71
N ILE A 195 -5.86 11.37 8.79
CA ILE A 195 -4.41 11.46 9.06
C ILE A 195 -3.68 12.08 7.88
N VAL A 196 -4.06 11.73 6.64
CA VAL A 196 -3.50 12.37 5.45
C VAL A 196 -3.75 13.88 5.47
N GLU A 197 -4.95 14.33 5.80
CA GLU A 197 -5.26 15.76 5.89
C GLU A 197 -4.43 16.47 6.93
N ASN A 198 -4.40 15.96 8.17
CA ASN A 198 -3.63 16.58 9.24
C ASN A 198 -2.14 16.72 8.85
N MET A 199 -1.57 15.72 8.17
CA MET A 199 -0.17 15.76 7.72
C MET A 199 0.05 16.76 6.58
N ILE A 200 -0.86 16.85 5.61
CA ILE A 200 -0.77 17.80 4.49
C ILE A 200 -0.97 19.24 4.96
N GLU A 201 -1.89 19.46 5.89
CA GLU A 201 -2.13 20.78 6.49
C GLU A 201 -0.88 21.27 7.23
N MET A 202 -0.17 20.36 7.91
CA MET A 202 1.07 20.67 8.59
C MET A 202 2.25 20.89 7.64
N ASN A 203 2.44 20.01 6.64
CA ASN A 203 3.51 20.18 5.64
C ASN A 203 3.06 19.71 4.26
N LYS A 204 2.52 20.64 3.46
CA LYS A 204 2.07 20.37 2.10
C LYS A 204 3.18 19.87 1.15
N ASN A 205 4.46 20.16 1.44
CA ASN A 205 5.57 19.79 0.56
C ASN A 205 5.77 18.27 0.50
N ILE A 206 5.34 17.53 1.54
CA ILE A 206 5.42 16.06 1.55
C ILE A 206 4.52 15.42 0.48
N ALA A 207 3.50 16.15 -0.04
CA ALA A 207 2.67 15.70 -1.14
C ALA A 207 3.37 15.73 -2.52
N ALA A 208 4.54 16.39 -2.61
CA ALA A 208 5.41 16.37 -3.78
C ALA A 208 6.58 15.38 -3.63
N MET A 209 6.81 14.83 -2.43
CA MET A 209 7.90 13.88 -2.19
C MET A 209 7.57 12.53 -2.83
N ARG A 210 8.34 12.20 -3.87
CA ARG A 210 8.13 10.99 -4.67
C ARG A 210 8.50 9.72 -3.93
N ILE A 211 7.80 8.65 -4.29
CA ILE A 211 7.86 7.34 -3.66
C ILE A 211 8.86 6.45 -4.43
N PRO A 212 9.96 6.00 -3.81
CA PRO A 212 10.87 5.02 -4.41
C PRO A 212 10.25 3.62 -4.52
N PRO A 213 10.76 2.73 -5.42
CA PRO A 213 11.83 2.98 -6.38
C PRO A 213 11.32 3.61 -7.69
N ASP A 214 10.02 3.50 -7.97
CA ASP A 214 9.41 3.92 -9.25
C ASP A 214 9.26 5.44 -9.37
N ASN A 215 9.64 6.18 -8.32
CA ASN A 215 9.64 7.63 -8.26
C ASN A 215 8.24 8.20 -8.54
N MET A 216 7.21 7.53 -8.00
CA MET A 216 5.80 7.88 -8.23
C MET A 216 5.37 9.04 -7.34
N THR A 217 4.53 9.94 -7.83
CA THR A 217 3.89 10.96 -7.00
C THR A 217 2.90 10.32 -5.99
N PRO A 218 2.77 10.88 -4.77
CA PRO A 218 1.78 10.42 -3.79
C PRO A 218 0.34 10.40 -4.31
N VAL A 219 -0.03 11.35 -5.17
CA VAL A 219 -1.37 11.40 -5.78
C VAL A 219 -1.64 10.22 -6.69
N LEU A 220 -0.69 9.85 -7.56
CA LEU A 220 -0.84 8.71 -8.44
C LEU A 220 -0.88 7.40 -7.64
N TYR A 221 -0.07 7.30 -6.59
CA TYR A 221 -0.06 6.15 -5.70
C TYR A 221 -1.38 5.97 -4.95
N ALA A 222 -1.93 7.04 -4.36
CA ALA A 222 -3.25 7.00 -3.73
C ALA A 222 -4.34 6.60 -4.74
N PHE A 223 -4.23 7.05 -5.98
CA PHE A 223 -5.18 6.71 -7.05
C PHE A 223 -5.07 5.24 -7.47
N SER A 224 -3.87 4.70 -7.63
CA SER A 224 -3.66 3.30 -8.03
C SER A 224 -4.14 2.31 -6.97
N LEU A 225 -4.13 2.71 -5.70
CA LEU A 225 -4.73 1.98 -4.58
C LEU A 225 -6.27 2.11 -4.51
N GLY A 226 -6.88 2.96 -5.34
CA GLY A 226 -8.32 3.24 -5.31
C GLY A 226 -8.76 4.18 -4.18
N PHE A 227 -7.84 4.88 -3.50
CA PHE A 227 -8.15 5.86 -2.46
C PHE A 227 -8.41 7.24 -3.04
N ASN A 228 -9.53 7.39 -3.74
CA ASN A 228 -9.80 8.56 -4.58
C ASN A 228 -10.00 9.85 -3.83
N GLU A 229 -10.58 9.78 -2.64
CA GLU A 229 -10.75 10.97 -1.82
C GLU A 229 -9.39 11.47 -1.35
N ILE A 230 -8.50 10.57 -0.95
CA ILE A 230 -7.10 10.86 -0.62
C ILE A 230 -6.39 11.44 -1.85
N ALA A 231 -6.52 10.79 -3.02
CA ALA A 231 -5.94 11.27 -4.27
C ALA A 231 -6.44 12.68 -4.63
N ARG A 232 -7.74 12.97 -4.45
CA ARG A 232 -8.30 14.32 -4.66
C ARG A 232 -7.71 15.36 -3.72
N LYS A 233 -7.52 15.01 -2.43
CA LYS A 233 -6.93 15.92 -1.44
C LYS A 233 -5.46 16.18 -1.77
N LEU A 234 -4.70 15.15 -2.12
CA LEU A 234 -3.30 15.27 -2.58
C LEU A 234 -3.20 16.12 -3.85
N TYR A 235 -4.03 15.88 -4.85
CA TYR A 235 -4.01 16.64 -6.11
C TYR A 235 -4.12 18.15 -5.89
N LYS A 236 -4.95 18.61 -4.94
CA LYS A 236 -5.12 20.04 -4.65
C LYS A 236 -3.85 20.71 -4.11
N VAL A 237 -2.95 19.95 -3.52
CA VAL A 237 -1.71 20.46 -2.91
C VAL A 237 -0.45 20.05 -3.68
N THR A 238 -0.55 19.10 -4.61
CA THR A 238 0.55 18.69 -5.50
C THR A 238 0.84 19.80 -6.51
N PRO A 239 2.08 20.31 -6.58
CA PRO A 239 2.47 21.27 -7.61
C PRO A 239 2.20 20.71 -9.03
N PRO A 240 1.58 21.48 -9.94
CA PRO A 240 1.25 21.01 -11.29
C PRO A 240 2.46 20.49 -12.08
N GLU A 241 3.65 21.03 -11.82
CA GLU A 241 4.91 20.65 -12.44
C GLU A 241 5.26 19.19 -12.15
N GLU A 242 4.95 18.68 -10.96
CA GLU A 242 5.16 17.28 -10.59
C GLU A 242 4.36 16.30 -11.47
N LEU A 243 3.23 16.74 -12.01
CA LEU A 243 2.36 15.91 -12.84
C LEU A 243 2.60 16.13 -14.34
N THR A 244 3.05 17.32 -14.74
CA THR A 244 3.12 17.71 -16.15
C THR A 244 4.51 17.63 -16.77
N CYS A 245 5.57 17.94 -16.03
CA CYS A 245 6.94 18.03 -16.55
C CYS A 245 8.03 17.60 -15.54
N GLY A 246 7.64 16.96 -14.44
CA GLY A 246 8.53 16.50 -13.38
C GLY A 246 9.52 15.41 -13.79
N PRO A 247 10.23 14.80 -12.82
CA PRO A 247 11.30 13.81 -13.06
C PRO A 247 10.94 12.63 -13.99
N ASN A 248 9.65 12.28 -14.08
CA ASN A 248 9.13 11.24 -14.96
C ASN A 248 8.54 11.79 -16.28
N GLU A 249 8.94 12.98 -16.72
CA GLU A 249 8.52 13.63 -17.98
C GLU A 249 6.99 13.74 -18.15
N GLY A 250 6.26 13.89 -17.05
CA GLY A 250 4.79 13.96 -17.05
C GLY A 250 4.07 12.61 -17.18
N ARG A 251 4.79 11.48 -17.10
CA ARG A 251 4.22 10.12 -17.11
C ARG A 251 3.14 9.94 -16.05
N ASP A 252 3.41 10.32 -14.80
CA ASP A 252 2.46 10.15 -13.70
C ASP A 252 1.12 10.81 -14.00
N GLY A 253 1.22 11.98 -14.62
CA GLY A 253 0.12 12.72 -15.16
C GLY A 253 -0.71 12.00 -16.21
N ALA A 254 -0.02 11.54 -17.26
CA ALA A 254 -0.65 10.78 -18.32
C ALA A 254 -1.33 9.51 -17.78
N GLU A 255 -0.72 8.84 -16.80
CA GLU A 255 -1.27 7.65 -16.16
C GLU A 255 -2.51 7.96 -15.32
N LEU A 256 -2.48 9.06 -14.55
CA LEU A 256 -3.63 9.53 -13.78
C LEU A 256 -4.83 9.86 -14.70
N ILE A 257 -4.58 10.59 -15.80
CA ILE A 257 -5.59 10.90 -16.83
C ILE A 257 -6.16 9.62 -17.45
N SER A 258 -5.27 8.70 -17.88
CA SER A 258 -5.66 7.47 -18.55
C SER A 258 -6.53 6.61 -17.65
N SER A 259 -6.13 6.47 -16.39
CA SER A 259 -6.86 5.67 -15.41
C SER A 259 -8.22 6.30 -15.07
N CYS A 260 -8.33 7.63 -15.04
CA CYS A 260 -9.60 8.34 -14.90
C CYS A 260 -10.57 8.06 -16.07
N PHE A 261 -10.07 8.02 -17.31
CA PHE A 261 -10.89 7.70 -18.49
C PHE A 261 -11.36 6.23 -18.48
N TYR A 262 -10.48 5.30 -18.11
CA TYR A 262 -10.87 3.89 -17.94
C TYR A 262 -11.96 3.75 -16.87
N ALA A 263 -11.79 4.40 -15.72
CA ALA A 263 -12.75 4.35 -14.62
C ALA A 263 -14.13 4.96 -15.00
N GLN A 264 -14.16 6.08 -15.73
CA GLN A 264 -15.40 6.66 -16.26
C GLN A 264 -16.11 5.73 -17.26
N SER A 265 -15.36 5.01 -18.10
CA SER A 265 -15.91 4.13 -19.13
C SER A 265 -16.69 2.94 -18.55
N PHE A 266 -16.43 2.55 -17.30
CA PHE A 266 -17.13 1.46 -16.61
C PHE A 266 -18.14 1.96 -15.56
N GLY A 267 -18.49 3.25 -15.55
CA GLY A 267 -19.52 3.80 -14.65
C GLY A 267 -19.17 3.73 -13.16
N THR A 268 -17.89 3.51 -12.82
CA THR A 268 -17.45 3.27 -11.44
C THR A 268 -17.19 4.55 -10.64
N TYR A 269 -17.38 5.76 -11.21
CA TYR A 269 -16.91 7.00 -10.56
C TYR A 269 -17.77 8.27 -10.73
N PRO A 270 -17.88 9.10 -9.66
CA PRO A 270 -18.44 10.46 -9.72
C PRO A 270 -17.40 11.58 -9.98
N SER A 271 -16.13 11.29 -10.26
CA SER A 271 -15.05 12.32 -10.21
C SER A 271 -14.68 12.93 -11.57
N LEU A 272 -15.65 13.41 -12.34
CA LEU A 272 -15.43 14.20 -13.57
C LEU A 272 -14.55 15.44 -13.33
N THR A 273 -14.62 16.03 -12.14
CA THR A 273 -13.91 17.27 -11.80
C THR A 273 -12.39 17.11 -11.81
N LEU A 274 -11.86 16.05 -11.19
CA LEU A 274 -10.42 15.78 -11.18
C LEU A 274 -9.88 15.57 -12.60
N THR A 275 -10.59 14.79 -13.42
CA THR A 275 -10.23 14.54 -14.82
C THR A 275 -10.20 15.84 -15.64
N ILE A 276 -11.20 16.71 -15.47
CA ILE A 276 -11.30 17.98 -16.21
C ILE A 276 -10.21 18.97 -15.78
N ASP A 277 -9.93 19.08 -14.48
CA ASP A 277 -8.91 19.98 -13.96
C ASP A 277 -7.51 19.56 -14.41
N ILE A 278 -7.23 18.25 -14.39
CA ILE A 278 -6.00 17.69 -14.95
C ILE A 278 -5.92 18.01 -16.45
N LEU A 279 -6.94 17.69 -17.26
CA LEU A 279 -6.90 17.97 -18.71
C LEU A 279 -6.69 19.45 -19.06
N ARG A 280 -7.19 20.38 -18.24
CA ARG A 280 -6.98 21.83 -18.42
C ARG A 280 -5.57 22.28 -18.08
N ALA A 281 -4.92 21.61 -17.13
CA ALA A 281 -3.57 21.93 -16.68
C ALA A 281 -2.47 21.35 -17.59
N TYR A 282 -2.78 20.43 -18.52
CA TYR A 282 -1.78 19.76 -19.35
C TYR A 282 -1.44 20.56 -20.60
N PRO A 283 -0.18 21.03 -20.76
CA PRO A 283 0.24 21.66 -22.00
C PRO A 283 0.30 20.64 -23.15
N PHE A 284 0.00 21.09 -24.36
CA PHE A 284 -0.08 20.27 -25.59
C PHE A 284 1.15 19.39 -25.89
N LYS A 285 2.31 19.66 -25.26
CA LYS A 285 3.54 18.88 -25.43
C LYS A 285 3.49 17.50 -24.75
N CYS A 286 2.68 17.31 -23.70
CA CYS A 286 2.53 16.03 -23.00
C CYS A 286 1.49 15.11 -23.66
N ILE A 287 0.85 15.58 -24.73
CA ILE A 287 -0.18 14.83 -25.48
C ILE A 287 0.42 13.65 -26.26
N SER A 288 1.74 13.58 -26.48
CA SER A 288 2.37 12.42 -27.16
C SER A 288 2.22 11.10 -26.38
N TRP A 289 2.07 11.15 -25.05
CA TRP A 289 1.77 9.99 -24.21
C TRP A 289 0.25 9.75 -24.11
N CYS A 290 -0.55 10.82 -24.07
CA CYS A 290 -2.02 10.72 -24.10
C CYS A 290 -2.57 10.30 -25.46
N THR A 291 -1.90 10.52 -26.59
CA THR A 291 -2.40 10.11 -27.92
C THR A 291 -2.57 8.61 -28.02
N PHE A 292 -1.74 7.81 -27.35
CA PHE A 292 -1.94 6.35 -27.28
C PHE A 292 -3.23 6.00 -26.52
N CYS A 293 -3.52 6.70 -25.41
CA CYS A 293 -4.72 6.49 -24.60
C CYS A 293 -6.00 7.02 -25.28
N VAL A 294 -5.91 8.15 -25.97
CA VAL A 294 -7.00 8.73 -26.80
C VAL A 294 -7.25 7.89 -28.06
N LEU A 295 -6.21 7.27 -28.65
CA LEU A 295 -6.35 6.32 -29.76
C LEU A 295 -7.02 5.01 -29.30
N MET A 296 -6.71 4.52 -28.10
CA MET A 296 -7.44 3.39 -27.51
C MET A 296 -8.91 3.73 -27.27
N TRP A 297 -9.22 4.95 -26.77
CA TRP A 297 -10.59 5.42 -26.61
C TRP A 297 -11.38 5.49 -27.94
N ARG A 298 -10.76 6.00 -29.02
CA ARG A 298 -11.36 5.99 -30.37
C ARG A 298 -11.61 4.58 -30.89
N LYS A 299 -10.75 3.60 -30.54
CA LYS A 299 -10.91 2.20 -30.95
C LYS A 299 -12.07 1.51 -30.21
N THR A 300 -12.26 1.80 -28.93
CA THR A 300 -13.40 1.29 -28.14
C THR A 300 -14.75 1.90 -28.53
N GLN A 301 -14.79 3.18 -28.93
CA GLN A 301 -16.01 3.84 -29.45
C GLN A 301 -16.44 3.27 -30.82
N PHE A 302 -15.50 2.82 -31.65
CA PHE A 302 -15.79 2.19 -32.94
C PHE A 302 -16.27 0.73 -32.84
N LEU A 303 -15.92 0.02 -31.76
CA LEU A 303 -16.37 -1.36 -31.54
C LEU A 303 -17.70 -1.43 -30.78
N GLY A 304 -18.06 -0.41 -30.00
CA GLY A 304 -19.35 -0.33 -29.30
C GLY A 304 -20.52 0.19 -30.13
N THR A 305 -20.29 0.61 -31.38
CA THR A 305 -21.34 1.11 -32.29
C THR A 305 -21.64 0.15 -33.45
N MET A 306 -21.12 -1.09 -33.42
CA MET A 306 -21.37 -2.11 -34.45
C MET A 306 -22.22 -3.30 -34.00
N ASP A 307 -22.75 -3.32 -32.79
CA ASP A 307 -23.77 -4.30 -32.37
C ASP A 307 -24.83 -3.61 -31.50
N LEU A 308 -25.84 -3.01 -32.17
CA LEU A 308 -27.25 -2.86 -31.78
C LEU A 308 -28.03 -2.13 -32.87
#